data_AF-W6R5Q7-F1
#
_entry.id   AF-W6R5Q7-F1
#
_cell.length_a   1.000
_cell.length_b   1.000
_cell.length_c   1.000
_cell.angle_alpha   90.00
_cell.angle_beta   90.00
_cell.angle_gamma   90.00
#
_symmetry.space_group_name_H-M   'P 1'
#
loop_
_entity.id
_entity.type
_entity.pdbx_description
1 polymer ?
#
loop_
_entity_poly.entity_id
_entity_poly.type
_entity_poly.pdbx_seq_one_letter_code
_entity_poly.pdbx_strand_id
1 'polypeptide(L)'
;MNDGDAMTFLAVDVYPGSHAYFVLDVNNVDYVYETAHTDTSPIHIYVLRLSKRKISINRQRQLDATIAKRFRAMHNGHGDDPLPLLDDFNRTVEYHSPRGLRR
;
A
#
# COMPACT_ATOMS: atom_id res chain seq x y z
N MET A 1 9.03 27.51 2.92
CA MET A 1 7.67 27.16 2.45
C MET A 1 7.86 26.04 1.45
N ASN A 2 7.42 24.82 1.69
CA ASN A 2 6.09 24.39 2.15
C ASN A 2 6.26 23.29 3.24
N ASP A 3 5.66 23.36 4.43
CA ASP A 3 4.23 23.21 4.75
C ASP A 3 3.54 22.12 3.94
N GLY A 4 3.52 20.91 4.50
CA GLY A 4 2.67 19.83 3.99
C GLY A 4 3.06 18.48 4.60
N ASP A 5 2.29 18.02 5.59
CA ASP A 5 2.10 16.60 5.86
C ASP A 5 1.69 15.93 4.53
N ALA A 6 2.68 15.39 3.79
CA ALA A 6 2.49 14.87 2.44
C ALA A 6 1.85 13.49 2.53
N MET A 7 0.52 13.44 2.56
CA MET A 7 -0.23 12.20 2.42
C MET A 7 0.01 11.62 1.03
N THR A 8 0.60 10.42 0.98
CA THR A 8 0.87 9.68 -0.26
C THR A 8 -0.01 8.44 -0.29
N PHE A 9 -0.61 8.14 -1.46
CA PHE A 9 -1.33 6.88 -1.67
C PHE A 9 -0.35 5.84 -2.20
N LEU A 10 -0.10 4.79 -1.42
CA LEU A 10 0.89 3.78 -1.80
C LEU A 10 0.28 2.66 -2.65
N ALA A 11 -0.90 2.16 -2.27
CA ALA A 11 -1.54 1.08 -3.00
C ALA A 11 -3.06 1.02 -2.82
N VAL A 12 -3.69 0.35 -3.78
CA VAL A 12 -5.11 0.02 -3.82
C VAL A 12 -5.27 -1.46 -4.16
N ASP A 13 -6.00 -2.19 -3.31
CA ASP A 13 -6.49 -3.53 -3.62
C ASP A 13 -8.00 -3.48 -3.86
N VAL A 14 -8.47 -4.00 -4.99
CA VAL A 14 -9.90 -4.14 -5.28
C VAL A 14 -10.28 -5.62 -5.27
N TYR A 15 -11.29 -5.99 -4.49
CA TYR A 15 -11.79 -7.37 -4.41
C TYR A 15 -13.21 -7.52 -4.94
N PRO A 16 -13.59 -8.72 -5.41
CA PRO A 16 -14.98 -9.05 -5.75
C PRO A 16 -15.93 -8.75 -4.58
N GLY A 17 -17.09 -8.15 -4.88
CA GLY A 17 -18.08 -7.78 -3.86
C GLY A 17 -18.05 -6.32 -3.40
N SER A 18 -17.42 -5.42 -4.19
CA SER A 18 -17.44 -3.95 -4.00
C SER A 18 -16.60 -3.42 -2.81
N HIS A 19 -15.61 -4.17 -2.37
CA HIS A 19 -14.68 -3.71 -1.33
C HIS A 19 -13.36 -3.28 -1.97
N ALA A 20 -13.03 -2.00 -1.84
CA ALA A 20 -11.72 -1.46 -2.14
C ALA A 20 -11.01 -1.12 -0.83
N TYR A 21 -9.76 -1.52 -0.73
CA TYR A 21 -8.87 -1.19 0.39
C TYR A 21 -7.79 -0.27 -0.15
N PHE A 22 -7.62 0.87 0.51
CA PHE A 22 -6.60 1.85 0.17
C PHE A 22 -5.63 1.94 1.33
N VAL A 23 -4.35 2.05 1.02
CA VAL A 23 -3.35 2.38 2.03
C VAL A 23 -2.87 3.80 1.81
N LEU A 24 -3.16 4.60 2.82
CA LEU A 24 -2.68 5.94 2.97
C LEU A 24 -1.42 5.89 3.80
N ASP A 25 -0.36 6.45 3.27
CA ASP A 25 0.83 6.71 4.04
C ASP A 25 0.89 8.19 4.38
N VAL A 26 0.98 8.47 5.68
CA VAL A 26 0.88 9.81 6.23
C VAL A 26 2.13 10.05 7.05
N ASN A 27 2.86 11.11 6.71
CA ASN A 27 4.08 11.55 7.42
C ASN A 27 5.22 10.52 7.44
N ASN A 28 5.25 9.60 6.47
CA ASN A 28 6.40 8.73 6.25
C ASN A 28 7.47 9.46 5.44
N VAL A 29 8.18 10.35 6.12
CA VAL A 29 9.24 11.19 5.54
C VAL A 29 10.43 10.37 5.05
N ASP A 30 10.59 9.16 5.56
CA ASP A 30 11.68 8.24 5.23
C ASP A 30 11.30 7.26 4.11
N TYR A 31 10.11 7.41 3.51
CA TYR A 31 9.67 6.56 2.41
C TYR A 31 10.52 6.81 1.15
N VAL A 32 11.18 5.76 0.67
CA VAL A 32 11.96 5.78 -0.57
C VAL A 32 11.37 4.78 -1.57
N TYR A 33 10.66 5.30 -2.59
CA TYR A 33 9.93 4.50 -3.57
C TYR A 33 10.84 3.49 -4.30
N GLU A 34 12.05 3.91 -4.62
CA GLU A 34 13.06 3.15 -5.37
C GLU A 34 13.42 1.86 -4.64
N THR A 35 13.57 1.93 -3.31
CA THR A 35 13.97 0.80 -2.45
C THR A 35 12.81 0.11 -1.74
N ALA A 36 11.58 0.60 -1.87
CA ALA A 36 10.39 0.06 -1.20
C ALA A 36 10.15 -1.45 -1.41
N HIS A 37 10.54 -1.99 -2.58
CA HIS A 37 10.49 -3.42 -2.90
C HIS A 37 11.50 -4.30 -2.11
N THR A 38 12.41 -3.71 -1.35
CA THR A 38 13.35 -4.41 -0.46
C THR A 38 13.16 -4.09 1.02
N ASP A 39 12.31 -3.10 1.33
CA ASP A 39 12.09 -2.70 2.70
C ASP A 39 11.35 -3.80 3.49
N THR A 40 11.87 -4.07 4.68
CA THR A 40 11.33 -5.06 5.62
C THR A 40 10.80 -4.42 6.90
N SER A 41 10.87 -3.09 6.99
CA SER A 41 10.41 -2.34 8.15
C SER A 41 8.91 -2.57 8.37
N PRO A 42 8.47 -2.90 9.59
CA PRO A 42 7.05 -3.01 9.88
C PRO A 42 6.34 -1.67 9.66
N ILE A 43 5.21 -1.70 8.95
CA ILE A 43 4.37 -0.52 8.74
C ILE A 43 3.28 -0.51 9.80
N HIS A 44 3.10 0.60 10.53
CA HIS A 44 2.03 0.70 11.52
C HIS A 44 0.65 0.79 10.86
N ILE A 45 -0.12 -0.30 10.93
CA ILE A 45 -1.43 -0.35 10.28
C ILE A 45 -2.54 0.11 11.22
N TYR A 46 -3.34 1.05 10.72
CA TYR A 46 -4.60 1.47 11.31
C TYR A 46 -5.73 1.22 10.31
N VAL A 47 -6.80 0.58 10.77
CA VAL A 47 -7.97 0.31 9.93
C VAL A 47 -9.05 1.34 10.22
N LEU A 48 -9.36 2.15 9.20
CA LEU A 48 -10.52 3.03 9.19
C LEU A 48 -11.77 2.23 8.81
N ARG A 49 -12.68 2.08 9.76
CA ARG A 49 -14.01 1.51 9.51
C ARG A 49 -15.02 2.63 9.40
N LEU A 50 -15.52 2.84 8.18
CA LEU A 50 -16.65 3.72 7.91
C LEU A 50 -17.95 2.95 8.11
N SER A 51 -18.83 3.46 8.96
CA SER A 51 -20.21 2.94 9.08
C SER A 51 -21.17 4.10 9.27
N LYS A 52 -22.44 3.92 8.87
CA LYS A 52 -23.48 4.95 8.97
C LYS A 52 -23.65 5.52 10.37
N ARG A 53 -23.31 4.76 11.41
CA ARG A 53 -23.53 5.12 12.82
C ARG A 53 -22.26 5.51 13.56
N LYS A 54 -21.09 5.00 13.14
CA LYS A 54 -19.82 5.23 13.82
C LYS A 54 -18.64 5.08 12.87
N ILE A 55 -17.78 6.10 12.85
CA ILE A 55 -16.46 6.02 12.26
C ILE A 55 -15.48 5.58 13.36
N SER A 56 -14.55 4.68 13.05
CA SER A 56 -13.50 4.31 13.99
C SER A 56 -12.18 4.04 13.28
N ILE A 57 -11.10 4.39 13.93
CA ILE A 57 -9.73 4.09 13.52
C ILE A 57 -9.17 3.15 14.59
N ASN A 58 -8.76 1.95 14.20
CA ASN A 58 -8.28 0.94 15.14
C ASN A 58 -6.89 0.46 14.72
N ARG A 59 -5.94 0.48 15.66
CA ARG A 59 -4.60 -0.07 15.46
C ARG A 59 -4.67 -1.60 15.31
N GLN A 60 -4.09 -2.15 14.24
CA GLN A 60 -4.06 -3.58 13.97
C GLN A 60 -2.63 -4.11 13.92
N ARG A 61 -2.00 -4.30 15.09
CA ARG A 61 -0.59 -4.70 15.19
C ARG A 61 -0.28 -6.02 14.49
N GLN A 62 -1.22 -6.97 14.52
CA GLN A 62 -1.04 -8.25 13.84
C GLN A 62 -0.97 -8.15 12.31
N LEU A 63 -1.35 -7.00 11.73
CA LEU A 63 -1.31 -6.78 10.28
C LEU A 63 -0.02 -6.11 9.81
N ASP A 64 0.78 -5.49 10.69
CA ASP A 64 1.97 -4.72 10.30
C ASP A 64 2.91 -5.47 9.37
N ALA A 65 3.36 -6.65 9.80
CA ALA A 65 4.30 -7.46 9.03
C ALA A 65 3.67 -8.03 7.76
N THR A 66 2.42 -8.47 7.85
CA THR A 66 1.68 -9.06 6.72
C THR A 66 1.46 -8.03 5.61
N ILE A 67 1.05 -6.82 6.00
CA ILE A 67 0.82 -5.73 5.05
C ILE A 67 2.15 -5.22 4.50
N ALA A 68 3.18 -5.00 5.33
CA ALA A 68 4.51 -4.62 4.83
C ALA A 68 5.05 -5.62 3.78
N LYS A 69 4.91 -6.92 4.04
CA LYS A 69 5.30 -7.97 3.07
C LYS A 69 4.52 -7.86 1.75
N ARG A 70 3.23 -7.54 1.82
CA ARG A 70 2.38 -7.35 0.65
C ARG A 70 2.76 -6.10 -0.15
N PHE A 71 3.01 -4.97 0.53
CA PHE A 71 3.53 -3.75 -0.10
C PHE A 71 4.80 -4.01 -0.88
N ARG A 72 5.74 -4.70 -0.25
CA ARG A 72 6.99 -5.09 -0.89
C ARG A 72 6.76 -5.89 -2.15
N ALA A 73 5.84 -6.86 -2.11
CA ALA A 73 5.49 -7.69 -3.27
C ALA A 73 4.86 -6.85 -4.40
N MET A 74 3.95 -5.93 -4.07
CA MET A 74 3.35 -5.01 -5.05
C MET A 74 4.41 -4.11 -5.70
N HIS A 75 5.28 -3.47 -4.91
CA HIS A 75 6.39 -2.66 -5.46
C HIS A 75 7.32 -3.47 -6.35
N ASN A 76 7.61 -4.71 -5.95
CA ASN A 76 8.40 -5.60 -6.79
C ASN A 76 7.68 -5.92 -8.09
N GLY A 77 6.39 -6.27 -8.06
CA GLY A 77 5.60 -6.65 -9.24
C GLY A 77 5.39 -5.51 -10.23
N HIS A 78 5.00 -4.34 -9.73
CA HIS A 78 4.70 -3.15 -10.53
C HIS A 78 5.93 -2.46 -11.13
N GLY A 79 7.15 -2.84 -10.76
CA GLY A 79 8.33 -2.23 -11.37
C GLY A 79 8.40 -0.74 -11.06
N ASP A 80 8.44 0.10 -12.10
CA ASP A 80 8.49 1.57 -11.96
C ASP A 80 7.14 2.25 -12.16
N ASP A 81 6.03 1.50 -12.10
CA ASP A 81 4.70 2.10 -12.23
C ASP A 81 4.51 3.22 -11.19
N PRO A 82 3.97 4.39 -11.58
CA PRO A 82 3.75 5.47 -10.64
C PRO A 82 2.73 5.09 -9.56
N LEU A 83 2.84 5.71 -8.40
CA LEU A 83 1.83 5.58 -7.35
C LEU A 83 0.49 6.23 -7.77
N PRO A 84 -0.66 5.71 -7.29
CA PRO A 84 -0.79 4.51 -6.46
C PRO A 84 -0.67 3.22 -7.28
N LEU A 85 -0.06 2.20 -6.67
CA LEU A 85 -0.07 0.85 -7.25
C LEU A 85 -1.47 0.23 -7.15
N LEU A 86 -1.91 -0.47 -8.18
CA LEU A 86 -3.27 -1.02 -8.26
C LEU A 86 -3.24 -2.51 -8.60
N ASP A 87 -3.66 -3.33 -7.63
CA ASP A 87 -4.02 -4.73 -7.85
C ASP A 87 -5.55 -4.87 -7.86
N ASP A 88 -6.09 -5.23 -9.02
CA ASP A 88 -7.52 -5.47 -9.21
C ASP A 88 -7.81 -6.97 -9.29
N PHE A 89 -8.26 -7.55 -8.17
CA PHE A 89 -8.57 -8.97 -8.04
C PHE A 89 -9.95 -9.34 -8.59
N ASN A 90 -10.67 -8.43 -9.26
CA ASN A 90 -11.78 -8.83 -10.14
C ASN A 90 -11.29 -9.49 -11.43
N ARG A 91 -10.00 -9.32 -11.73
CA ARG A 91 -9.29 -9.95 -12.85
C ARG A 91 -8.02 -10.63 -12.33
N THR A 92 -7.37 -11.42 -13.18
CA THR A 92 -6.03 -11.91 -12.88
C THR A 92 -5.08 -10.71 -12.82
N VAL A 93 -4.38 -10.56 -11.70
CA VAL A 93 -3.31 -9.56 -11.56
C VAL A 93 -2.08 -10.07 -12.32
N GLU A 94 -1.59 -9.26 -13.25
CA GLU A 94 -0.42 -9.56 -14.07
C GLU A 94 0.64 -8.46 -13.89
N TYR A 95 1.87 -8.88 -13.63
CA TYR A 95 3.01 -7.98 -13.44
C TYR A 95 3.92 -8.02 -14.67
N HIS A 96 3.99 -6.93 -15.41
CA HIS A 96 4.70 -6.88 -16.69
C HIS A 96 6.20 -6.61 -16.57
N SER A 97 6.66 -5.99 -15.48
CA SER A 97 8.08 -5.63 -15.33
C SER A 97 8.58 -5.65 -13.88
N PRO A 98 8.62 -6.83 -13.24
CA PRO A 98 9.01 -6.90 -11.84
C PRO A 98 10.46 -6.45 -11.60
N ARG A 99 10.72 -5.66 -10.54
CA ARG A 99 12.07 -5.14 -10.22
C ARG A 99 13.09 -6.25 -10.02
N GLY A 100 12.72 -7.31 -9.30
CA GLY A 100 13.61 -8.46 -9.04
C GLY A 100 13.94 -9.32 -10.27
N LEU A 101 13.33 -9.06 -11.44
CA LEU A 101 13.64 -9.74 -12.70
C LEU A 101 14.44 -8.87 -13.67
N ARG A 102 14.75 -7.62 -13.30
CA ARG A 102 15.62 -6.75 -14.09
C ARG A 102 17.06 -7.24 -13.96
N ARG A 103 17.69 -7.49 -15.11
CA ARG A 103 19.12 -7.84 -15.21
C ARG A 103 19.99 -6.61 -15.13
#